data_AF-A0A3A8KT74-F1
#
_entry.id   AF-A0A3A8KT74-F1
#
_cell.length_a   1.000
_cell.length_b   1.000
_cell.length_c   1.000
_cell.angle_alpha   90.00
_cell.angle_beta   90.00
_cell.angle_gamma   90.00
#
_symmetry.space_group_name_H-M   'P 1'
#
loop_
_entity.id
_entity.type
_entity.pdbx_description
1 polymer ?
#
loop_
_entity_poly.entity_id
_entity_poly.type
_entity_poly.pdbx_seq_one_letter_code
_entity_poly.pdbx_strand_id
1 'polypeptide(L)'
;MPGQWSEVPVLYCRIQLVGSHTWRKNQMPGLDSLTTHEVAVVATAAFRLENTPGGGFSFRNDTVTFRVKGQIRGEFVLTEKDSRISKGSLTKLAGTTAPDLVTLELLPQEPRTAYLHLGNLAGLILEVKTQVWERVGGQTHRGIIDEEFSIKDLFTLTLPETPREVRLDLDTAKSLLGVFSCCAADCGVRVSGVLRLTPDPPTFRIVDDSLDQNPIPHCRVRVRCPDGVEREFVTDDAGEVFIPRAGKDVYTLVEILHDSAPLSASESGRWTVDAF
;
A
#
# COMPACT_ATOMS: atom_id res chain seq x y z
N MET A 1 26.01 -18.37 4.95
CA MET A 1 25.66 -19.05 3.69
C MET A 1 25.10 -17.99 2.74
N PRO A 2 25.53 -17.93 1.47
CA PRO A 2 24.75 -17.20 0.48
C PRO A 2 23.48 -18.01 0.24
N GLY A 3 22.37 -17.57 0.83
CA GLY A 3 21.07 -18.22 0.62
C GLY A 3 20.62 -18.04 -0.83
N GLN A 4 19.61 -18.80 -1.26
CA GLN A 4 19.00 -18.70 -2.60
C GLN A 4 18.56 -17.27 -2.99
N TRP A 5 18.46 -16.38 -2.01
CA TRP A 5 18.16 -14.97 -2.14
C TRP A 5 19.27 -14.11 -2.77
N SER A 6 20.55 -14.49 -2.68
CA SER A 6 21.63 -13.74 -3.35
C SER A 6 21.61 -13.86 -4.87
N GLU A 7 20.99 -14.92 -5.39
CA GLU A 7 20.91 -15.19 -6.83
C GLU A 7 19.70 -14.50 -7.48
N VAL A 8 18.85 -13.84 -6.69
CA VAL A 8 17.67 -13.15 -7.19
C VAL A 8 18.09 -11.77 -7.74
N PRO A 9 17.87 -11.47 -9.04
CA PRO A 9 18.26 -10.19 -9.62
C PRO A 9 17.23 -9.09 -9.35
N VAL A 10 15.96 -9.47 -9.17
CA VAL A 10 14.81 -8.56 -9.16
C VAL A 10 13.72 -9.09 -8.24
N LEU A 11 13.07 -8.18 -7.50
CA LEU A 11 11.82 -8.44 -6.76
C LEU A 11 10.69 -7.57 -7.32
N TYR A 12 9.50 -8.16 -7.48
CA TYR A 12 8.29 -7.41 -7.79
C TYR A 12 7.47 -7.23 -6.53
N CYS A 13 7.14 -5.99 -6.21
CA CYS A 13 6.52 -5.62 -4.95
C CYS A 13 5.18 -4.96 -5.20
N ARG A 14 4.17 -5.36 -4.43
CA ARG A 14 2.93 -4.60 -4.28
C ARG A 14 2.62 -4.40 -2.81
N ILE A 15 2.33 -3.17 -2.44
CA ILE A 15 2.07 -2.80 -1.05
C ILE A 15 0.75 -2.04 -0.99
N GLN A 16 -0.06 -2.36 0.03
CA GLN A 16 -1.28 -1.64 0.38
C GLN A 16 -1.29 -1.29 1.88
N LEU A 17 -1.08 -0.02 2.17
CA LEU A 17 -1.09 0.53 3.52
C LEU A 17 -2.49 1.07 3.80
N VAL A 18 -3.13 0.62 4.89
CA VAL A 18 -4.47 1.03 5.29
C VAL A 18 -4.43 1.56 6.73
N GLY A 19 -4.45 2.88 6.90
CA GLY A 19 -4.62 3.50 8.21
C GLY A 19 -6.06 3.82 8.49
N SER A 20 -6.65 3.22 9.52
CA SER A 20 -7.98 3.60 9.98
C SER A 20 -8.02 3.61 11.50
N HIS A 21 -8.11 4.79 12.10
CA HIS A 21 -8.28 4.89 13.55
C HIS A 21 -9.00 6.19 13.95
N THR A 22 -9.48 6.17 15.18
CA THR A 22 -10.00 7.36 15.87
C THR A 22 -9.45 7.34 17.27
N TRP A 23 -8.79 8.42 17.67
CA TRP A 23 -8.30 8.57 19.02
C TRP A 23 -8.85 9.86 19.64
N ARG A 24 -9.05 9.84 20.96
CA ARG A 24 -9.61 10.93 21.75
C ARG A 24 -8.88 11.06 23.08
N LYS A 25 -8.50 12.27 23.48
CA LYS A 25 -7.89 12.53 24.81
C LYS A 25 -8.15 13.94 25.30
N ASN A 26 -8.23 14.05 26.62
CA ASN A 26 -8.15 15.33 27.31
C ASN A 26 -6.68 15.77 27.40
N GLN A 27 -6.28 16.77 26.60
CA GLN A 27 -4.91 17.30 26.57
C GLN A 27 -4.61 18.27 27.73
N MET A 28 -5.65 18.86 28.35
CA MET A 28 -5.52 19.82 29.45
C MET A 28 -6.23 19.28 30.71
N PRO A 29 -5.55 18.45 31.52
CA PRO A 29 -6.10 17.95 32.77
C PRO A 29 -6.52 19.10 33.69
N GLY A 30 -7.78 19.11 34.13
CA GLY A 30 -8.37 20.19 34.95
C GLY A 30 -9.25 21.16 34.16
N LEU A 31 -9.27 21.07 32.83
CA LEU A 31 -10.22 21.77 31.96
C LEU A 31 -11.10 20.74 31.21
N ASP A 32 -12.28 21.19 30.78
CA ASP A 32 -13.11 20.43 29.85
C ASP A 32 -12.55 20.60 28.43
N SER A 33 -11.52 19.82 28.13
CA SER A 33 -10.85 19.82 26.83
C SER A 33 -10.87 18.43 26.20
N LEU A 34 -11.02 18.39 24.88
CA LEU A 34 -11.03 17.17 24.10
C LEU A 34 -10.31 17.37 22.77
N THR A 35 -9.24 16.62 22.55
CA THR A 35 -8.62 16.44 21.24
C THR A 35 -9.15 15.16 20.62
N THR A 36 -9.64 15.25 19.39
CA THR A 36 -10.03 14.13 18.53
C THR A 36 -9.14 14.13 17.30
N HIS A 37 -8.69 12.95 16.89
CA HIS A 37 -8.02 12.77 15.61
C HIS A 37 -8.53 11.48 14.96
N GLU A 38 -8.92 11.62 13.71
CA GLU A 38 -9.55 10.59 12.88
C GLU A 38 -8.75 10.45 11.59
N VAL A 39 -8.36 9.23 11.25
CA VAL A 39 -7.59 8.90 10.06
C VAL A 39 -8.31 7.79 9.33
N ALA A 40 -8.46 7.95 8.02
CA ALA A 40 -8.91 6.92 7.10
C ALA A 40 -8.15 7.09 5.79
N VAL A 41 -7.04 6.37 5.61
CA VAL A 41 -6.10 6.53 4.51
C VAL A 41 -5.75 5.17 3.91
N VAL A 42 -5.74 5.11 2.58
CA VAL A 42 -5.26 3.97 1.80
C VAL A 42 -4.14 4.47 0.89
N ALA A 43 -2.99 3.82 0.96
CA ALA A 43 -1.87 4.07 0.06
C ALA A 43 -1.41 2.78 -0.62
N THR A 44 -1.32 2.78 -1.94
CA THR A 44 -0.97 1.61 -2.74
C THR A 44 0.20 1.90 -3.66
N ALA A 45 1.13 0.95 -3.78
CA ALA A 45 2.22 1.04 -4.75
C ALA A 45 2.50 -0.33 -5.38
N ALA A 46 2.94 -0.30 -6.64
CA ALA A 46 3.50 -1.43 -7.36
C ALA A 46 4.85 -1.00 -7.94
N PHE A 47 5.92 -1.73 -7.63
CA PHE A 47 7.27 -1.36 -8.02
C PHE A 47 8.19 -2.57 -8.11
N ARG A 48 9.35 -2.36 -8.72
CA ARG A 48 10.39 -3.37 -8.92
C ARG A 48 11.62 -2.99 -8.10
N LEU A 49 12.15 -3.87 -7.26
CA LEU A 49 13.43 -3.67 -6.59
C LEU A 49 14.53 -4.44 -7.31
N GLU A 50 15.68 -3.79 -7.52
CA GLU A 50 16.84 -4.38 -8.18
C GLU A 50 17.93 -4.73 -7.16
N ASN A 51 18.56 -5.89 -7.32
CA ASN A 51 19.68 -6.32 -6.49
C ASN A 51 20.89 -5.40 -6.73
N THR A 52 21.51 -4.92 -5.65
CA THR A 52 22.66 -4.00 -5.74
C THR A 52 23.97 -4.79 -5.84
N PRO A 53 24.72 -4.71 -6.96
CA PRO A 53 25.96 -5.47 -7.13
C PRO A 53 27.01 -5.08 -6.09
N GLY A 54 27.58 -6.08 -5.40
CA GLY A 54 28.70 -5.88 -4.46
C GLY A 54 28.35 -5.25 -3.11
N GLY A 55 27.07 -4.95 -2.83
CA GLY A 55 26.60 -4.22 -1.65
C GLY A 55 25.94 -5.05 -0.55
N GLY A 56 26.07 -6.38 -0.58
CA GLY A 56 25.35 -7.29 0.33
C GLY A 56 24.00 -7.76 -0.22
N PHE A 57 23.16 -8.35 0.63
CA PHE A 57 21.83 -8.86 0.27
C PHE A 57 20.79 -7.73 0.31
N SER A 58 20.90 -6.76 -0.60
CA SER A 58 20.02 -5.59 -0.64
C SER A 58 19.41 -5.33 -2.01
N PHE A 59 18.13 -4.98 -2.02
CA PHE A 59 17.37 -4.60 -3.21
C PHE A 59 16.87 -3.17 -3.09
N ARG A 60 16.86 -2.40 -4.18
CA ARG A 60 16.47 -0.98 -4.14
C ARG A 60 15.74 -0.50 -5.38
N ASN A 61 14.97 0.57 -5.23
CA ASN A 61 14.41 1.40 -6.30
C ASN A 61 14.20 2.82 -5.79
N ASP A 62 14.76 3.82 -6.46
CA ASP A 62 14.72 5.25 -6.10
C ASP A 62 13.60 6.06 -6.77
N THR A 63 12.72 5.39 -7.50
CA THR A 63 11.64 6.01 -8.27
C THR A 63 10.25 5.53 -7.84
N VAL A 64 10.13 4.91 -6.66
CA VAL A 64 8.86 4.36 -6.19
C VAL A 64 7.88 5.49 -5.86
N THR A 65 6.64 5.34 -6.29
CA THR A 65 5.54 6.26 -5.96
C THR A 65 4.38 5.50 -5.34
N PHE A 66 3.62 6.16 -4.46
CA PHE A 66 2.41 5.63 -3.87
C PHE A 66 1.20 6.45 -4.36
N ARG A 67 0.15 5.75 -4.77
CA ARG A 67 -1.17 6.36 -4.94
C ARG A 67 -1.84 6.43 -3.58
N VAL A 68 -2.25 7.61 -3.16
CA VAL A 68 -2.82 7.88 -1.83
C VAL A 68 -4.23 8.42 -1.97
N LYS A 69 -5.13 7.91 -1.14
CA LYS A 69 -6.48 8.44 -0.97
C LYS A 69 -6.92 8.37 0.47
N GLY A 70 -7.78 9.29 0.88
CA GLY A 70 -8.38 9.25 2.20
C GLY A 70 -8.60 10.61 2.82
N GLN A 71 -8.71 10.62 4.13
CA GLN A 71 -8.84 11.85 4.90
C GLN A 71 -8.20 11.73 6.27
N ILE A 72 -7.76 12.89 6.77
CA ILE A 72 -7.28 13.08 8.13
C ILE A 72 -8.08 14.25 8.70
N ARG A 73 -8.65 14.06 9.89
CA ARG A 73 -9.37 15.10 10.62
C ARG A 73 -8.76 15.24 12.01
N GLY A 74 -8.41 16.46 12.38
CA GLY A 74 -8.04 16.83 13.75
C GLY A 74 -9.03 17.84 14.31
N GLU A 75 -9.41 17.71 15.57
CA GLU A 75 -10.22 18.72 16.26
C GLU A 75 -9.83 18.81 17.73
N PHE A 76 -9.57 20.02 18.19
CA PHE A 76 -9.43 20.36 19.59
C PHE A 76 -10.62 21.21 20.02
N VAL A 77 -11.28 20.81 21.10
CA VAL A 77 -12.38 21.54 21.73
C VAL A 77 -11.98 21.87 23.16
N LEU A 78 -12.18 23.13 23.55
CA LEU A 78 -12.06 23.60 24.92
C LEU A 78 -13.37 24.28 25.33
N THR A 79 -13.93 23.83 26.44
CA THR A 79 -15.11 24.43 27.07
C THR A 79 -14.69 25.08 28.38
N GLU A 80 -14.89 26.38 28.49
CA GLU A 80 -14.68 27.14 29.73
C GLU A 80 -15.95 27.93 30.07
N LYS A 81 -16.64 27.53 31.15
CA LYS A 81 -17.91 28.11 31.60
C LYS A 81 -18.92 28.14 30.44
N ASP A 82 -19.34 29.34 30.00
CA ASP A 82 -20.31 29.55 28.91
C ASP A 82 -19.65 29.72 27.53
N SER A 83 -18.31 29.58 27.45
CA SER A 83 -17.55 29.75 26.22
C SER A 83 -17.03 28.40 25.70
N ARG A 84 -17.16 28.19 24.39
CA ARG A 84 -16.64 27.02 23.68
C ARG A 84 -15.75 27.49 22.54
N ILE A 85 -14.51 27.02 22.57
CA ILE A 85 -13.53 27.22 21.51
C ILE A 85 -13.33 25.87 20.82
N SER A 86 -13.35 25.86 19.48
CA SER A 86 -12.96 24.67 18.71
C SER A 86 -12.02 25.04 17.58
N LYS A 87 -10.88 24.38 17.50
CA LYS A 87 -9.92 24.49 16.40
C LYS A 87 -9.81 23.14 15.73
N GLY A 88 -9.67 23.09 14.42
CA GLY A 88 -9.48 21.81 13.76
C GLY A 88 -9.01 21.93 12.33
N SER A 89 -8.73 20.76 11.77
CA SER A 89 -8.24 20.57 10.42
C SER A 89 -8.95 19.39 9.75
N LEU A 90 -9.11 19.50 8.44
CA LEU A 90 -9.56 18.43 7.55
C LEU A 90 -8.68 18.43 6.31
N THR A 91 -7.90 17.37 6.17
CA THR A 91 -7.06 17.11 5.01
C THR A 91 -7.71 16.01 4.20
N LYS A 92 -8.01 16.27 2.94
CA LYS A 92 -8.42 15.23 1.99
C LYS A 92 -7.21 14.84 1.17
N LEU A 93 -6.84 13.56 1.23
CA LEU A 93 -5.74 12.99 0.48
C LEU A 93 -6.28 12.43 -0.82
N ALA A 94 -5.71 12.86 -1.95
CA ALA A 94 -5.97 12.29 -3.26
C ALA A 94 -4.81 12.67 -4.18
N GLY A 95 -3.99 11.69 -4.57
CA GLY A 95 -2.88 11.96 -5.48
C GLY A 95 -1.85 10.85 -5.49
N THR A 96 -0.68 11.18 -6.03
CA THR A 96 0.48 10.30 -6.10
C THR A 96 1.64 11.00 -5.42
N THR A 97 2.37 10.28 -4.57
CA THR A 97 3.56 10.84 -3.91
C THR A 97 4.64 11.19 -4.94
N ALA A 98 5.54 12.10 -4.58
CA ALA A 98 6.81 12.24 -5.25
C ALA A 98 7.59 10.90 -5.22
N PRO A 99 8.39 10.60 -6.26
CA PRO A 99 9.24 9.42 -6.27
C PRO A 99 10.26 9.45 -5.13
N ASP A 100 10.46 8.32 -4.45
CA ASP A 100 11.51 8.18 -3.43
C ASP A 100 12.05 6.74 -3.35
N LEU A 101 13.07 6.54 -2.52
CA LEU A 101 13.76 5.28 -2.31
C LEU A 101 12.93 4.28 -1.50
N VAL A 102 12.83 3.06 -2.02
CA VAL A 102 12.46 1.88 -1.25
C VAL A 102 13.62 0.90 -1.28
N THR A 103 13.99 0.37 -0.12
CA THR A 103 15.00 -0.69 0.00
C THR A 103 14.48 -1.90 0.76
N LEU A 104 14.93 -3.08 0.36
CA LEU A 104 14.79 -4.32 1.11
C LEU A 104 16.18 -4.85 1.44
N GLU A 105 16.51 -4.95 2.73
CA GLU A 105 17.81 -5.38 3.21
C GLU A 105 17.69 -6.66 4.02
N LEU A 106 18.39 -7.73 3.62
CA LEU A 106 18.41 -8.97 4.37
C LEU A 106 19.56 -8.95 5.39
N LEU A 107 19.27 -9.37 6.62
CA LEU A 107 20.26 -9.43 7.67
C LEU A 107 21.25 -10.59 7.45
N PRO A 108 22.57 -10.33 7.36
CA PRO A 108 23.55 -11.40 7.14
C PRO A 108 23.62 -12.42 8.28
N GLN A 109 23.31 -11.99 9.50
CA GLN A 109 23.39 -12.78 10.73
C GLN A 109 22.08 -13.54 11.01
N GLU A 110 20.96 -13.08 10.45
CA GLU A 110 19.64 -13.68 10.57
C GLU A 110 19.08 -13.92 9.16
N PRO A 111 19.35 -15.08 8.54
CA PRO A 111 19.16 -15.29 7.10
C PRO A 111 17.69 -15.26 6.62
N ARG A 112 16.74 -15.05 7.53
CA ARG A 112 15.31 -14.88 7.24
C ARG A 112 14.76 -13.54 7.67
N THR A 113 15.54 -12.70 8.34
CA THR A 113 15.06 -11.38 8.76
C THR A 113 15.45 -10.36 7.70
N ALA A 114 14.49 -9.57 7.26
CA ALA A 114 14.73 -8.48 6.33
C ALA A 114 14.07 -7.19 6.80
N TYR A 115 14.67 -6.07 6.40
CA TYR A 115 14.15 -4.74 6.63
C TYR A 115 13.64 -4.15 5.33
N LEU A 116 12.37 -3.77 5.29
CA LEU A 116 11.80 -3.00 4.19
C LEU A 116 11.68 -1.54 4.62
N HIS A 117 12.45 -0.68 3.97
CA HIS A 117 12.42 0.76 4.19
C HIS A 117 11.51 1.41 3.14
N LEU A 118 10.49 2.15 3.58
CA LEU A 118 9.66 2.98 2.73
C LEU A 118 10.09 4.43 2.84
N GLY A 119 10.63 4.98 1.75
CA GLY A 119 11.10 6.36 1.68
C GLY A 119 12.44 6.59 2.39
N ASN A 120 13.08 7.69 2.04
CA ASN A 120 14.27 8.22 2.69
C ASN A 120 13.93 8.94 3.99
N LEU A 121 14.86 9.76 4.53
CA LEU A 121 14.63 10.54 5.73
C LEU A 121 13.36 11.43 5.65
N ALA A 122 13.07 11.98 4.48
CA ALA A 122 11.87 12.79 4.22
C ALA A 122 10.60 11.93 4.04
N GLY A 123 10.74 10.72 3.50
CA GLY A 123 9.62 9.85 3.15
C GLY A 123 9.04 10.16 1.77
N LEU A 124 8.08 9.34 1.34
CA LEU A 124 7.32 9.55 0.10
C LEU A 124 6.30 10.67 0.32
N ILE A 125 6.58 11.86 -0.21
CA ILE A 125 5.82 13.10 0.05
C ILE A 125 4.65 13.25 -0.91
N LEU A 126 3.49 13.67 -0.40
CA LEU A 126 2.35 14.16 -1.14
C LEU A 126 2.01 15.58 -0.65
N GLU A 127 2.09 16.56 -1.55
CA GLU A 127 1.60 17.92 -1.28
C GLU A 127 0.07 17.91 -1.17
N VAL A 128 -0.46 18.52 -0.12
CA VAL A 128 -1.89 18.51 0.19
C VAL A 128 -2.39 19.87 0.65
N LYS A 129 -3.68 20.10 0.46
CA LYS A 129 -4.37 21.28 1.00
C LYS A 129 -5.22 20.88 2.20
N THR A 130 -4.95 21.52 3.32
CA THR A 130 -5.66 21.27 4.57
C THR A 130 -6.61 22.43 4.87
N GLN A 131 -7.90 22.10 5.02
CA GLN A 131 -8.88 23.05 5.50
C GLN A 131 -8.74 23.20 6.99
N VAL A 132 -8.60 24.42 7.49
CA VAL A 132 -8.51 24.70 8.93
C VAL A 132 -9.64 25.59 9.38
N TRP A 133 -10.06 25.42 10.64
CA TRP A 133 -11.07 26.28 11.24
C TRP A 133 -10.74 26.63 12.68
N GLU A 134 -11.25 27.77 13.11
CA GLU A 134 -11.32 28.20 14.50
C GLU A 134 -12.72 28.75 14.75
N ARG A 135 -13.37 28.27 15.82
CA ARG A 135 -14.67 28.75 16.29
C ARG A 135 -14.51 29.32 17.68
N VAL A 136 -14.87 30.58 17.86
CA VAL A 136 -14.84 31.31 19.13
C VAL A 136 -16.12 32.14 19.22
N GLY A 137 -16.85 32.07 20.33
CA GLY A 137 -18.02 32.92 20.58
C GLY A 137 -19.12 32.84 19.50
N GLY A 138 -19.30 31.68 18.86
CA GLY A 138 -20.28 31.46 17.80
C GLY A 138 -19.85 31.89 16.38
N GLN A 139 -18.73 32.62 16.25
CA GLN A 139 -18.12 32.94 14.96
C GLN A 139 -17.20 31.80 14.51
N THR A 140 -17.14 31.52 13.21
CA THR A 140 -16.24 30.50 12.63
C THR A 140 -15.35 31.15 11.58
N HIS A 141 -14.04 31.14 11.82
CA HIS A 141 -13.02 31.51 10.86
C HIS A 141 -12.55 30.25 10.13
N ARG A 142 -12.33 30.35 8.82
CA ARG A 142 -11.86 29.24 7.97
C ARG A 142 -10.70 29.70 7.12
N GLY A 143 -9.77 28.78 6.87
CA GLY A 143 -8.63 28.98 6.00
C GLY A 143 -8.26 27.70 5.27
N ILE A 144 -7.32 27.84 4.33
CA ILE A 144 -6.66 26.72 3.66
C ILE A 144 -5.17 26.95 3.83
N ILE A 145 -4.45 25.90 4.22
CA ILE A 145 -3.00 25.88 4.32
C ILE A 145 -2.44 24.77 3.43
N ASP A 146 -1.25 25.01 2.88
CA ASP A 146 -0.49 24.00 2.17
C ASP A 146 0.31 23.18 3.20
N GLU A 147 0.21 21.86 3.12
CA GLU A 147 0.86 20.91 4.01
C GLU A 147 1.45 19.74 3.20
N GLU A 148 2.28 18.93 3.86
CA GLU A 148 2.84 17.70 3.30
C GLU A 148 2.33 16.49 4.07
N PHE A 149 1.81 15.50 3.34
CA PHE A 149 1.56 14.16 3.86
C PHE A 149 2.74 13.27 3.45
N SER A 150 3.29 12.49 4.38
CA SER A 150 4.39 11.58 4.05
C SER A 150 4.10 10.14 4.47
N ILE A 151 4.56 9.22 3.63
CA ILE A 151 4.63 7.79 3.94
C ILE A 151 6.09 7.46 4.20
N LYS A 152 6.38 7.00 5.42
CA LYS A 152 7.71 6.58 5.83
C LYS A 152 7.60 5.47 6.85
N ASP A 153 8.31 4.38 6.64
CA ASP A 153 8.43 3.38 7.71
C ASP A 153 9.64 2.47 7.51
N LEU A 154 9.92 1.71 8.55
CA LEU A 154 10.82 0.58 8.55
C LEU A 154 10.05 -0.65 9.03
N PHE A 155 9.87 -1.62 8.15
CA PHE A 155 9.25 -2.91 8.49
C PHE A 155 10.30 -3.99 8.71
N THR A 156 10.17 -4.74 9.80
CA THR A 156 10.85 -6.03 9.95
C THR A 156 9.98 -7.13 9.36
N LEU A 157 10.55 -7.95 8.48
CA LEU A 157 9.90 -9.03 7.76
C LEU A 157 10.61 -10.36 8.03
N THR A 158 9.84 -11.46 8.04
CA THR A 158 10.40 -12.82 8.00
C THR A 158 10.23 -13.41 6.60
N LEU A 159 11.35 -13.65 5.94
CA LEU A 159 11.43 -14.19 4.60
C LEU A 159 11.40 -15.73 4.60
N PRO A 160 10.76 -16.36 3.60
CA PRO A 160 10.79 -17.80 3.40
C PRO A 160 12.19 -18.29 3.02
N GLU A 161 12.44 -19.59 3.22
CA GLU A 161 13.72 -20.22 2.88
C GLU A 161 14.05 -20.11 1.39
N THR A 162 13.04 -20.27 0.55
CA THR A 162 13.14 -20.17 -0.91
C THR A 162 12.42 -18.92 -1.40
N PRO A 163 12.92 -18.26 -2.47
CA PRO A 163 12.22 -17.15 -3.10
C PRO A 163 10.81 -17.55 -3.58
N ARG A 164 9.77 -17.07 -2.88
CA ARG A 164 8.33 -17.14 -3.19
C ARG A 164 7.59 -15.91 -2.65
N GLU A 165 6.27 -15.86 -2.81
CA GLU A 165 5.44 -14.83 -2.19
C GLU A 165 5.71 -14.64 -0.67
N VAL A 166 5.87 -13.38 -0.24
CA VAL A 166 5.86 -12.94 1.16
C VAL A 166 4.69 -11.99 1.34
N ARG A 167 3.74 -12.38 2.18
CA ARG A 167 2.62 -11.51 2.58
C ARG A 167 3.08 -10.56 3.68
N LEU A 168 2.61 -9.32 3.62
CA LEU A 168 3.00 -8.21 4.50
C LEU A 168 1.97 -7.92 5.59
N ASP A 169 1.18 -8.92 5.94
CA ASP A 169 0.15 -8.85 6.98
C ASP A 169 0.79 -8.38 8.30
N LEU A 170 0.10 -7.55 9.07
CA LEU A 170 0.61 -6.97 10.34
C LEU A 170 1.27 -7.96 11.32
N ASP A 171 0.86 -9.23 11.31
CA ASP A 171 1.46 -10.27 12.16
C ASP A 171 2.85 -10.70 11.68
N THR A 172 3.13 -10.49 10.39
CA THR A 172 4.40 -10.82 9.70
C THR A 172 5.30 -9.61 9.45
N ALA A 173 4.74 -8.39 9.46
CA ALA A 173 5.44 -7.14 9.24
C ALA A 173 5.24 -6.18 10.42
N LYS A 174 6.32 -5.87 11.14
CA LYS A 174 6.27 -4.93 12.28
C LYS A 174 6.80 -3.55 11.87
N SER A 175 5.93 -2.54 11.94
CA SER A 175 6.28 -1.12 11.82
C SER A 175 7.18 -0.70 12.99
N LEU A 176 8.27 0.03 12.71
CA LEU A 176 9.20 0.50 13.72
C LEU A 176 9.19 2.02 13.91
N LEU A 177 8.72 2.79 12.93
CA LEU A 177 8.81 4.26 12.94
C LEU A 177 7.44 4.96 12.88
N GLY A 178 6.39 4.22 12.50
CA GLY A 178 5.05 4.77 12.25
C GLY A 178 4.89 5.23 10.80
N VAL A 179 3.90 4.66 10.11
CA VAL A 179 3.78 4.70 8.64
C VAL A 179 3.45 6.08 8.06
N PHE A 180 2.67 6.90 8.76
CA PHE A 180 2.14 8.17 8.26
C PHE A 180 2.57 9.34 9.14
N SER A 181 2.95 10.47 8.53
CA SER A 181 3.44 11.66 9.26
C SER A 181 2.51 12.21 10.34
N CYS A 182 1.19 12.00 10.21
CA CYS A 182 0.20 12.47 11.17
C CYS A 182 -0.01 11.54 12.38
N CYS A 183 0.57 10.34 12.36
CA CYS A 183 0.31 9.28 13.30
C CYS A 183 1.43 9.16 14.33
N ALA A 184 1.10 9.10 15.63
CA ALA A 184 2.02 8.58 16.63
C ALA A 184 2.13 7.04 16.51
N ALA A 185 3.15 6.44 17.14
CA ALA A 185 3.43 5.00 17.04
C ALA A 185 2.28 4.08 17.52
N ASP A 186 1.27 4.63 18.19
CA ASP A 186 0.05 3.96 18.67
C ASP A 186 -1.13 4.01 17.68
N CYS A 187 -0.96 4.63 16.51
CA CYS A 187 -1.95 4.60 15.46
C CYS A 187 -2.06 3.20 14.86
N GLY A 188 -3.26 2.62 14.89
CA GLY A 188 -3.57 1.28 14.38
C GLY A 188 -3.53 1.16 12.85
N VAL A 189 -2.41 1.52 12.23
CA VAL A 189 -2.19 1.38 10.79
C VAL A 189 -2.08 -0.11 10.47
N ARG A 190 -2.92 -0.57 9.56
CA ARG A 190 -2.85 -1.92 9.01
C ARG A 190 -2.02 -1.93 7.75
N VAL A 191 -1.03 -2.80 7.74
CA VAL A 191 -0.20 -3.05 6.57
C VAL A 191 -0.61 -4.39 5.99
N SER A 192 -0.83 -4.37 4.69
CA SER A 192 -1.12 -5.55 3.88
C SER A 192 -0.37 -5.40 2.56
N GLY A 193 -0.07 -6.50 1.93
CA GLY A 193 0.68 -6.44 0.70
C GLY A 193 1.40 -7.73 0.42
N VAL A 194 2.03 -7.75 -0.73
CA VAL A 194 2.66 -8.94 -1.26
C VAL A 194 3.99 -8.54 -1.88
N LEU A 195 5.07 -9.04 -1.30
CA LEU A 195 6.38 -9.04 -1.95
C LEU A 195 6.49 -10.36 -2.72
N ARG A 196 6.49 -10.28 -4.04
CA ARG A 196 6.59 -11.46 -4.89
C ARG A 196 8.02 -11.61 -5.38
N LEU A 197 8.60 -12.74 -5.02
CA LEU A 197 9.95 -13.12 -5.39
C LEU A 197 9.84 -13.96 -6.64
N THR A 198 9.70 -13.25 -7.75
CA THR A 198 9.53 -13.85 -9.07
C THR A 198 10.51 -13.16 -10.01
N PRO A 199 11.11 -13.90 -10.96
CA PRO A 199 11.89 -13.28 -12.03
C PRO A 199 11.02 -12.44 -12.98
N ASP A 200 9.69 -12.67 -13.02
CA ASP A 200 8.75 -12.04 -13.95
C ASP A 200 7.53 -11.41 -13.24
N PRO A 201 7.00 -10.26 -13.73
CA PRO A 201 5.78 -9.68 -13.20
C PRO A 201 4.57 -10.60 -13.47
N PRO A 202 3.47 -10.48 -12.70
CA PRO A 202 2.24 -11.21 -13.00
C PRO A 202 1.77 -10.90 -14.42
N THR A 203 1.26 -11.92 -15.10
CA THR A 203 0.80 -11.75 -16.48
C THR A 203 -0.51 -10.99 -16.53
N PHE A 204 -1.40 -11.23 -15.55
CA PHE A 204 -2.61 -10.44 -15.33
C PHE A 204 -2.88 -10.25 -13.84
N ARG A 205 -3.52 -9.13 -13.49
CA ARG A 205 -4.16 -8.92 -12.18
C ARG A 205 -5.62 -8.57 -12.42
N ILE A 206 -6.52 -9.31 -11.79
CA ILE A 206 -7.96 -9.12 -11.83
C ILE A 206 -8.40 -8.54 -10.50
N VAL A 207 -9.00 -7.35 -10.57
CA VAL A 207 -9.51 -6.60 -9.43
C VAL A 207 -10.94 -6.18 -9.71
N ASP A 208 -11.68 -5.85 -8.65
CA ASP A 208 -12.96 -5.18 -8.81
C ASP A 208 -12.78 -3.74 -9.36
N ASP A 209 -13.87 -3.18 -9.87
CA ASP A 209 -13.93 -1.80 -10.38
C ASP A 209 -14.04 -0.76 -9.25
N SER A 210 -13.91 -1.20 -7.99
CA SER A 210 -13.93 -0.31 -6.86
C SER A 210 -12.67 0.57 -6.88
N LEU A 211 -12.77 1.72 -6.22
CA LEU A 211 -11.61 2.59 -6.01
C LEU A 211 -10.48 1.87 -5.25
N ASP A 212 -10.80 0.85 -4.45
CA ASP A 212 -9.83 0.07 -3.66
C ASP A 212 -9.14 -1.01 -4.49
N GLN A 213 -9.66 -1.30 -5.70
CA GLN A 213 -9.16 -2.35 -6.59
C GLN A 213 -8.92 -3.66 -5.81
N ASN A 214 -9.97 -4.10 -5.12
CA ASN A 214 -9.88 -5.30 -4.30
C ASN A 214 -9.61 -6.50 -5.21
N PRO A 215 -8.66 -7.38 -4.84
CA PRO A 215 -8.35 -8.55 -5.64
C PRO A 215 -9.56 -9.48 -5.77
N ILE A 216 -9.76 -10.07 -6.96
CA ILE A 216 -10.78 -11.09 -7.17
C ILE A 216 -10.09 -12.47 -7.18
N PRO A 217 -10.12 -13.22 -6.06
CA PRO A 217 -9.47 -14.52 -5.97
C PRO A 217 -10.25 -15.61 -6.70
N HIS A 218 -9.54 -16.67 -7.12
CA HIS A 218 -10.10 -17.88 -7.74
C HIS A 218 -10.96 -17.64 -9.00
N CYS A 219 -10.75 -16.49 -9.64
CA CYS A 219 -11.37 -16.12 -10.89
C CYS A 219 -10.72 -16.90 -12.05
N ARG A 220 -11.54 -17.60 -12.85
CA ARG A 220 -11.07 -18.31 -14.04
C ARG A 220 -10.94 -17.33 -15.20
N VAL A 221 -9.79 -17.33 -15.85
CA VAL A 221 -9.53 -16.51 -17.03
C VAL A 221 -9.03 -17.36 -18.20
N ARG A 222 -9.41 -16.96 -19.40
CA ARG A 222 -8.89 -17.54 -20.65
C ARG A 222 -7.86 -16.60 -21.24
N VAL A 223 -6.68 -17.14 -21.51
CA VAL A 223 -5.55 -16.38 -22.04
C VAL A 223 -5.07 -17.04 -23.32
N ARG A 224 -4.93 -16.25 -24.39
CA ARG A 224 -4.21 -16.67 -25.58
C ARG A 224 -2.71 -16.53 -25.33
N CYS A 225 -2.01 -17.66 -25.31
CA CYS A 225 -0.57 -17.75 -25.15
C CYS A 225 0.18 -17.39 -26.45
N PRO A 226 1.50 -17.14 -26.39
CA PRO A 226 2.32 -16.77 -27.56
C PRO A 226 2.33 -17.80 -28.69
N ASP A 227 2.09 -19.06 -28.36
CA ASP A 227 1.93 -20.16 -29.32
C ASP A 227 0.57 -20.15 -30.04
N GLY A 228 -0.27 -19.16 -29.77
CA GLY A 228 -1.62 -19.01 -30.33
C GLY A 228 -2.66 -19.89 -29.64
N VAL A 229 -2.26 -20.71 -28.66
CA VAL A 229 -3.17 -21.62 -27.95
C VAL A 229 -3.84 -20.88 -26.80
N GLU A 230 -5.15 -21.03 -26.69
CA GLU A 230 -5.91 -20.54 -25.55
C GLU A 230 -5.82 -21.52 -24.39
N ARG A 231 -5.42 -21.02 -23.23
CA ARG A 231 -5.28 -21.79 -21.99
C ARG A 231 -6.05 -21.12 -20.87
N GLU A 232 -6.50 -21.95 -19.92
CA GLU A 232 -7.18 -21.48 -18.72
C GLU A 232 -6.19 -21.30 -17.58
N PHE A 233 -6.40 -20.22 -16.83
CA PHE A 233 -5.69 -19.93 -15.60
C PHE A 233 -6.68 -19.50 -14.54
N VAL A 234 -6.29 -19.65 -13.27
CA VAL A 234 -7.08 -19.26 -12.11
C VAL A 234 -6.29 -18.21 -11.36
N THR A 235 -6.94 -17.13 -10.94
CA THR A 235 -6.31 -16.15 -10.08
C THR A 235 -6.03 -16.76 -8.69
N ASP A 236 -4.88 -16.42 -8.13
CA ASP A 236 -4.59 -16.72 -6.74
C ASP A 236 -5.39 -15.84 -5.76
N ASP A 237 -5.16 -15.99 -4.46
CA ASP A 237 -5.84 -15.19 -3.41
C ASP A 237 -5.66 -13.67 -3.58
N ALA A 238 -4.62 -13.23 -4.31
CA ALA A 238 -4.33 -11.83 -4.58
C ALA A 238 -4.88 -11.36 -5.94
N GLY A 239 -5.71 -12.17 -6.60
CA GLY A 239 -6.32 -11.84 -7.88
C GLY A 239 -5.33 -11.88 -9.05
N GLU A 240 -4.19 -12.58 -8.93
CA GLU A 240 -3.15 -12.57 -9.95
C GLU A 240 -3.03 -13.89 -10.71
N VAL A 241 -2.64 -13.78 -11.98
CA VAL A 241 -2.33 -14.92 -12.85
C VAL A 241 -0.88 -14.85 -13.28
N PHE A 242 -0.15 -15.91 -12.97
CA PHE A 242 1.21 -16.11 -13.45
C PHE A 242 1.26 -17.13 -14.57
N ILE A 243 1.85 -16.70 -15.68
CA ILE A 243 2.20 -17.57 -16.79
C ILE A 243 3.72 -17.43 -16.95
N PRO A 244 4.50 -18.51 -16.71
CA PRO A 244 5.96 -18.47 -16.89
C PRO A 244 6.31 -17.95 -18.28
N ARG A 245 7.12 -16.90 -18.37
CA ARG A 245 7.52 -16.29 -19.65
C ARG A 245 8.86 -16.87 -20.11
N ALA A 246 8.99 -17.15 -21.41
CA ALA A 246 10.26 -17.55 -22.00
C ALA A 246 10.98 -16.35 -22.67
N GLY A 247 10.34 -15.18 -22.77
CA GLY A 247 10.93 -13.98 -23.35
C GLY A 247 9.93 -12.82 -23.52
N LYS A 248 9.99 -12.14 -24.68
CA LYS A 248 9.08 -11.03 -25.05
C LYS A 248 7.74 -11.56 -25.57
N ASP A 249 7.13 -12.38 -24.75
CA ASP A 249 5.94 -13.15 -25.07
C ASP A 249 4.68 -12.31 -24.83
N VAL A 250 3.82 -12.18 -25.84
CA VAL A 250 2.54 -11.47 -25.72
C VAL A 250 1.46 -12.46 -25.30
N TYR A 251 0.85 -12.19 -24.14
CA TYR A 251 -0.31 -12.91 -23.62
C TYR A 251 -1.53 -12.01 -23.75
N THR A 252 -2.60 -12.53 -24.34
CA THR A 252 -3.85 -11.76 -24.51
C THR A 252 -4.92 -12.32 -23.60
N LEU A 253 -5.47 -11.51 -22.70
CA LEU A 253 -6.66 -11.87 -21.94
C LEU A 253 -7.85 -11.92 -22.91
N VAL A 254 -8.45 -13.09 -23.07
CA VAL A 254 -9.57 -13.32 -23.99
C VAL A 254 -10.89 -13.19 -23.24
N GLU A 255 -10.98 -13.76 -22.04
CA GLU A 255 -12.23 -13.84 -21.31
C GLU A 255 -12.01 -13.99 -19.80
N ILE A 256 -12.95 -13.45 -19.01
CA ILE A 256 -13.10 -13.71 -17.58
C ILE A 256 -14.37 -14.53 -17.41
N LEU A 257 -14.31 -15.69 -16.77
CA LEU A 257 -15.44 -16.62 -16.63
C LEU A 257 -16.13 -16.39 -15.26
N HIS A 258 -17.45 -16.22 -15.28
CA HIS A 258 -18.23 -15.88 -14.08
C HIS A 258 -18.58 -17.08 -13.18
N ASP A 259 -18.29 -18.30 -13.62
CA ASP A 259 -18.73 -19.51 -12.96
C ASP A 259 -17.67 -20.64 -12.94
N SER A 260 -18.00 -21.67 -12.16
CA SER A 260 -17.26 -22.94 -12.09
C SER A 260 -17.79 -23.97 -13.10
N ALA A 261 -18.62 -23.56 -14.06
CA ALA A 261 -19.21 -24.47 -15.04
C ALA A 261 -18.16 -24.91 -16.08
N PRO A 262 -18.37 -26.05 -16.75
CA PRO A 262 -17.59 -26.43 -17.92
C PRO A 262 -17.67 -25.33 -19.00
N LEU A 263 -16.60 -25.14 -19.76
CA LEU A 263 -16.42 -24.10 -20.79
C LEU A 263 -17.57 -23.98 -21.80
N SER A 264 -18.24 -25.10 -22.09
CA SER A 264 -19.40 -25.17 -22.97
C SER A 264 -20.67 -24.55 -22.39
N ALA A 265 -20.65 -24.21 -21.09
CA ALA A 265 -21.78 -23.69 -20.33
C ALA A 265 -21.40 -22.46 -19.47
N SER A 266 -20.15 -22.00 -19.52
CA SER A 266 -19.68 -20.87 -18.71
C SER A 266 -20.11 -19.53 -19.29
N GLU A 267 -20.63 -18.64 -18.44
CA GLU A 267 -20.98 -17.27 -18.85
C GLU A 267 -19.76 -16.33 -18.80
N SER A 268 -19.59 -15.52 -19.86
CA SER A 268 -18.56 -14.48 -19.94
C SER A 268 -18.89 -13.31 -18.99
N GLY A 269 -17.96 -12.97 -18.11
CA GLY A 269 -18.03 -11.77 -17.29
C GLY A 269 -17.78 -10.48 -18.08
N ARG A 270 -18.30 -9.36 -17.59
CA ARG A 270 -17.94 -8.02 -18.10
C ARG A 270 -16.64 -7.54 -17.46
N TRP A 271 -15.73 -7.00 -18.26
CA TRP A 271 -14.44 -6.49 -17.79
C TRP A 271 -13.93 -5.36 -18.69
N THR A 272 -12.99 -4.57 -18.16
CA THR A 272 -12.32 -3.47 -18.86
C THR A 272 -10.82 -3.56 -18.65
N VAL A 273 -10.02 -3.04 -19.60
CA VAL A 273 -8.57 -2.90 -19.46
C VAL A 273 -8.24 -1.46 -19.17
N ASP A 274 -7.65 -1.20 -18.02
CA ASP A 274 -6.99 0.07 -17.76
C ASP A 274 -5.56 0.01 -18.34
N ALA A 275 -5.30 0.84 -19.35
CA ALA A 275 -3.95 1.07 -19.84
C ALA A 275 -3.29 2.12 -18.95
N PHE A 276 -2.26 1.72 -18.20
CA PHE A 276 -1.37 2.62 -17.46
C PHE A 276 -0.13 2.95 -18.28
#